data_AF-A0A074LTD1-F1
#
_entry.id   AF-A0A074LTD1-F1
#
_cell.length_a   1.000
_cell.length_b   1.000
_cell.length_c   1.000
_cell.angle_alpha   90.00
_cell.angle_beta   90.00
_cell.angle_gamma   90.00
#
_symmetry.space_group_name_H-M   'P 1'
#
loop_
_entity.id
_entity.type
_entity.pdbx_description
1 polymer ?
#
loop_
_entity_poly.entity_id
_entity_poly.type
_entity_poly.pdbx_seq_one_letter_code
_entity_poly.pdbx_strand_id
1 'polypeptide(L)'
;MISYTVPCYFCKQNFEVFEGSPEYQMVKRNMQARHTCHDCRKKIEMESKKATGLSNELIAMIESDSLEGKLNKYDELKGKGKFDLDPQWLESDRR
;
A
#
# COMPACT_ATOMS: atom_id res chain seq x y z
N MET A 1 6.29 -23.33 -0.42
CA MET A 1 5.35 -22.19 -0.50
C MET A 1 6.06 -21.00 0.09
N ILE A 2 6.31 -19.95 -0.70
CA ILE A 2 7.06 -18.76 -0.24
C ILE A 2 6.06 -17.80 0.40
N SER A 3 6.33 -17.36 1.63
CA SER A 3 5.54 -16.35 2.33
C SER A 3 6.46 -15.33 2.99
N TYR A 4 5.96 -14.11 3.15
CA TYR A 4 6.62 -13.07 3.95
C TYR A 4 5.82 -12.77 5.19
N THR A 5 6.52 -12.57 6.30
CA THR A 5 5.92 -12.07 7.55
C THR A 5 6.25 -10.59 7.67
N VAL A 6 5.22 -9.75 7.71
CA VAL A 6 5.37 -8.29 7.71
C VAL A 6 4.57 -7.69 8.86
N PRO A 7 5.11 -6.69 9.59
CA PRO A 7 4.35 -6.00 10.62
C PRO A 7 3.32 -5.05 10.00
N CYS A 8 2.10 -5.07 10.52
CA CYS A 8 1.07 -4.09 10.15
C CYS A 8 1.42 -2.71 10.72
N TYR A 9 1.35 -1.68 9.88
CA TYR A 9 1.64 -0.31 10.29
C TYR A 9 0.69 0.21 11.39
N PHE A 10 -0.58 -0.22 11.39
CA PHE A 10 -1.61 0.25 12.33
C PHE A 10 -1.66 -0.54 13.63
N CYS A 11 -1.93 -1.85 13.55
CA CYS A 11 -2.06 -2.69 14.75
C CYS A 11 -0.74 -3.24 15.28
N LYS A 12 0.38 -3.04 14.55
CA LYS A 12 1.71 -3.58 14.87
C LYS A 12 1.80 -5.11 14.97
N GLN A 13 0.72 -5.82 14.64
CA GLN A 13 0.73 -7.28 14.58
C GLN A 13 1.37 -7.76 13.28
N ASN A 14 2.11 -8.85 13.38
CA ASN A 14 2.69 -9.51 12.22
C ASN A 14 1.61 -10.28 11.47
N PHE A 15 1.59 -10.16 10.15
CA PHE A 15 0.70 -10.92 9.28
C PHE A 15 1.50 -11.59 8.17
N GLU A 16 0.98 -12.72 7.70
CA GLU A 16 1.60 -13.49 6.62
C GLU A 16 1.02 -13.09 5.27
N VAL A 17 1.91 -12.96 4.30
CA VAL A 17 1.56 -12.62 2.92
C VAL A 17 2.05 -13.74 2.02
N PHE A 18 1.11 -14.37 1.33
CA PHE A 18 1.36 -15.54 0.50
C PHE A 18 1.64 -15.18 -0.95
N GLU A 19 2.57 -15.92 -1.57
CA GLU A 19 2.85 -15.83 -3.00
C GLU A 19 1.59 -16.02 -3.86
N GLY A 20 1.34 -15.09 -4.77
CA GLY A 20 0.14 -15.03 -5.62
C GLY A 20 -0.84 -13.92 -5.24
N SER A 21 -0.73 -13.35 -4.03
CA SER A 21 -1.52 -12.17 -3.65
C SER A 21 -0.91 -10.87 -4.19
N PRO A 22 -1.72 -9.83 -4.50
CA PRO A 22 -1.20 -8.52 -4.89
C PRO A 22 -0.36 -7.88 -3.76
N GLU A 23 -0.71 -8.13 -2.50
CA GLU A 23 0.04 -7.71 -1.33
C GLU A 23 1.46 -8.30 -1.33
N TYR A 24 1.62 -9.55 -1.75
CA TYR A 24 2.93 -10.18 -1.87
C TYR A 24 3.82 -9.46 -2.88
N GLN A 25 3.26 -9.00 -4.00
CA GLN A 25 4.02 -8.23 -4.99
C GLN A 25 4.44 -6.86 -4.42
N MET A 26 3.57 -6.21 -3.64
CA MET A 26 3.90 -4.94 -2.98
C MET A 26 5.02 -5.10 -1.96
N VAL A 27 4.92 -6.12 -1.10
CA VAL A 27 5.96 -6.45 -0.12
C VAL A 27 7.27 -6.79 -0.83
N LYS A 28 7.24 -7.67 -1.83
CA LYS A 28 8.43 -8.07 -2.60
C LYS A 28 9.09 -6.90 -3.32
N ARG A 29 8.31 -5.92 -3.81
CA ARG A 29 8.84 -4.70 -4.45
C ARG A 29 9.46 -3.74 -3.44
N ASN A 30 8.85 -3.58 -2.27
CA ASN A 30 9.40 -2.75 -1.19
C ASN A 30 9.04 -3.30 0.20
N MET A 31 9.94 -4.08 0.80
CA MET A 31 9.74 -4.68 2.13
C MET A 31 9.72 -3.64 3.25
N GLN A 32 10.37 -2.48 3.07
CA GLN A 32 10.43 -1.41 4.07
C GLN A 32 9.23 -0.46 4.02
N ALA A 33 8.34 -0.61 3.02
CA ALA A 33 7.13 0.19 2.94
C ALA A 33 6.17 -0.11 4.11
N ARG A 34 5.25 0.83 4.36
CA ARG A 34 4.21 0.69 5.39
C ARG A 34 3.11 -0.23 4.87
N HIS A 35 3.18 -1.50 5.23
CA HIS A 35 2.17 -2.48 4.88
C HIS A 35 1.08 -2.55 5.96
N THR A 36 -0.15 -2.87 5.54
CA THR A 36 -1.31 -2.91 6.44
C THR A 36 -1.98 -4.27 6.32
N CYS A 37 -2.35 -4.88 7.45
CA CYS A 37 -3.10 -6.14 7.42
C CYS A 37 -4.51 -5.90 6.87
N HIS A 38 -5.10 -6.97 6.33
CA HIS A 38 -6.42 -6.92 5.72
C HIS A 38 -7.52 -6.37 6.64
N ASP A 39 -7.48 -6.67 7.94
CA ASP A 39 -8.47 -6.17 8.90
C ASP A 39 -8.36 -4.66 9.13
N CYS A 40 -7.13 -4.14 9.26
CA CYS A 40 -6.91 -2.71 9.38
C CYS A 40 -7.31 -1.98 8.10
N ARG A 41 -7.00 -2.56 6.93
CA ARG A 41 -7.43 -2.03 5.63
C ARG A 41 -8.95 -1.91 5.54
N LYS A 42 -9.68 -2.98 5.87
CA LYS A 42 -11.16 -2.97 5.88
C LYS A 42 -11.75 -1.93 6.82
N LYS A 43 -11.16 -1.74 8.00
CA LYS A 43 -11.60 -0.70 8.95
C LYS A 43 -11.42 0.69 8.36
N ILE A 44 -10.25 0.96 7.78
CA ILE A 44 -9.97 2.26 7.14
C ILE A 44 -10.94 2.51 5.98
N GLU A 45 -11.19 1.50 5.14
CA GLU A 45 -12.16 1.62 4.04
C GLU A 45 -13.57 1.91 4.56
N MET A 46 -14.00 1.24 5.64
CA MET A 46 -15.33 1.46 6.24
C MET A 46 -15.46 2.84 6.88
N GLU A 47 -14.45 3.28 7.63
CA GLU A 47 -14.41 4.61 8.24
C GLU A 47 -14.36 5.70 7.17
N SER A 48 -13.56 5.50 6.11
CA SER A 48 -13.47 6.43 4.98
C SER A 48 -14.81 6.57 4.27
N LYS A 49 -15.52 5.44 4.03
CA LYS A 49 -16.88 5.43 3.50
C LYS A 49 -17.84 6.23 4.38
N LYS A 50 -17.80 5.99 5.70
CA LYS A 50 -18.66 6.68 6.67
C LYS A 50 -18.37 8.19 6.71
N ALA A 51 -17.11 8.59 6.64
CA ALA A 51 -16.70 9.98 6.74
C ALA A 51 -16.98 10.78 5.45
N THR A 52 -16.84 10.17 4.28
CA THR A 52 -16.95 10.87 2.99
C THR A 52 -18.34 10.76 2.35
N GLY A 53 -19.15 9.76 2.73
CA GLY A 53 -20.45 9.49 2.09
C GLY A 53 -20.35 9.03 0.63
N LEU A 54 -19.13 8.71 0.14
CA LEU A 54 -18.89 8.28 -1.23
C LEU A 54 -19.42 6.86 -1.47
N SER A 55 -19.99 6.63 -2.66
CA SER A 55 -20.40 5.30 -3.09
C SER A 55 -19.19 4.39 -3.32
N ASN A 56 -19.38 3.07 -3.16
CA ASN A 56 -18.31 2.07 -3.34
C ASN A 56 -17.67 2.15 -4.74
N GLU A 57 -18.43 2.55 -5.74
CA GLU A 57 -17.98 2.67 -7.14
C GLU A 57 -16.94 3.79 -7.29
N LEU A 58 -17.16 4.94 -6.65
CA LEU A 58 -16.22 6.07 -6.71
C LEU A 58 -14.92 5.78 -5.95
N ILE A 59 -15.00 5.04 -4.85
CA ILE A 59 -13.81 4.61 -4.09
C ILE A 59 -12.97 3.63 -4.92
N ALA A 60 -13.61 2.69 -5.60
CA ALA A 60 -12.91 1.73 -6.46
C ALA A 60 -12.15 2.43 -7.61
N MET A 61 -12.75 3.46 -8.22
CA MET A 61 -12.10 4.27 -9.26
C MET A 61 -10.86 5.03 -8.74
N ILE A 62 -10.95 5.62 -7.54
CA ILE A 62 -9.80 6.31 -6.92
C ILE A 62 -8.66 5.33 -6.61
N GLU A 63 -8.99 4.12 -6.15
CA GLU A 63 -7.98 3.10 -5.83
C GLU A 63 -7.25 2.59 -7.08
N SER A 64 -7.97 2.35 -8.18
CA SER A 64 -7.36 1.91 -9.44
C SER A 64 -6.40 2.97 -10.02
N ASP A 65 -6.83 4.22 -10.05
CA ASP A 65 -6.03 5.32 -10.60
C ASP A 65 -4.79 5.61 -9.72
N SER A 66 -4.94 5.45 -8.40
CA SER A 66 -3.83 5.61 -7.45
C SER A 66 -2.80 4.48 -7.56
N LEU A 67 -3.23 3.23 -7.79
CA LEU A 67 -2.35 2.06 -7.91
C LEU A 67 -1.51 2.12 -9.18
N GLU A 68 -2.11 2.38 -10.33
CA GLU A 68 -1.37 2.50 -11.60
C GLU A 68 -0.42 3.70 -11.59
N GLY A 69 -0.86 4.85 -11.05
CA GLY A 69 -0.01 6.02 -10.87
C GLY A 69 1.20 5.78 -9.96
N LYS A 70 1.01 5.03 -8.85
CA LYS A 70 2.11 4.65 -7.94
C LYS A 70 3.09 3.67 -8.59
N LEU A 71 2.60 2.72 -9.40
CA LEU A 71 3.44 1.75 -10.10
C LEU A 71 4.29 2.41 -11.19
N ASN A 72 3.68 3.25 -12.02
CA ASN A 72 4.41 3.98 -13.07
C ASN A 72 5.49 4.90 -12.47
N LYS A 73 5.18 5.60 -11.38
CA LYS A 73 6.15 6.44 -10.67
C LYS A 73 7.30 5.63 -10.06
N TYR A 74 7.03 4.42 -9.56
CA TYR A 74 8.07 3.52 -9.05
C TYR A 74 9.00 3.04 -10.18
N ASP A 75 8.45 2.64 -11.32
CA ASP A 75 9.25 2.19 -12.47
C ASP A 75 10.09 3.33 -13.08
N GLU A 76 9.56 4.55 -13.13
CA GLU A 76 10.33 5.75 -13.49
C GLU A 76 11.50 6.04 -12.54
N LEU A 77 11.29 5.88 -11.23
CA LEU A 77 12.33 6.09 -10.22
C LEU A 77 13.39 5.00 -10.27
N LYS A 78 12.99 3.75 -10.52
CA LYS A 78 13.89 2.60 -10.67
C LYS A 78 14.79 2.73 -11.90
N GLY A 79 14.27 3.24 -13.02
CA GLY A 79 15.05 3.52 -14.23
C GLY A 79 16.11 4.61 -14.04
N LYS A 80 15.98 5.46 -13.02
CA LYS A 80 16.88 6.58 -12.71
C LYS A 80 17.98 6.24 -11.69
N GLY A 81 18.09 4.99 -11.23
CA GLY A 81 19.19 4.53 -10.37
C GLY A 81 19.26 5.14 -8.97
N LYS A 82 18.16 5.72 -8.46
CA LYS A 82 18.08 6.31 -7.10
C LYS A 82 17.46 5.30 -6.13
N PHE A 83 18.23 4.29 -5.70
CA PHE A 83 17.73 3.24 -4.81
C PHE A 83 18.02 3.47 -3.31
N ASP A 84 18.86 4.43 -2.95
CA ASP A 84 19.30 4.64 -1.55
C ASP A 84 18.59 5.79 -0.83
N LEU A 85 17.30 6.02 -1.12
CA LEU A 85 16.54 7.06 -0.44
C LEU A 85 15.38 6.41 0.33
N ASP A 86 15.61 6.30 1.64
CA ASP A 86 14.61 6.15 2.69
C ASP A 86 13.33 6.93 2.29
N PRO A 87 12.14 6.30 2.24
CA PRO A 87 10.96 6.90 1.65
C PRO A 87 10.33 7.99 2.53
N GLN A 88 11.05 9.11 2.73
CA GLN A 88 10.53 10.36 3.30
C GLN A 88 9.41 10.98 2.45
N TRP A 89 9.33 10.66 1.16
CA TRP A 89 8.26 11.12 0.27
C TRP A 89 6.90 10.46 0.50
N LEU A 90 6.80 9.44 1.37
CA LEU A 90 5.49 8.93 1.81
C LEU A 90 4.82 9.85 2.85
N GLU A 91 5.53 10.88 3.34
CA GLU A 91 5.08 11.77 4.41
C GLU A 91 4.77 13.20 3.92
N SER A 92 5.04 13.49 2.65
CA SER A 92 4.87 14.83 2.06
C SER A 92 3.42 15.20 1.69
N ASP A 93 2.48 14.26 1.71
CA ASP A 93 1.05 14.54 1.47
C ASP A 93 0.28 14.89 2.76
N ARG A 94 0.99 15.27 3.84
CA ARG A 94 0.40 15.76 5.09
C ARG A 94 0.59 17.28 5.19
N ARG A 95 -0.08 18.03 4.31
CA ARG A 95 -0.36 19.46 4.50
C ARG A 95 -1.68 19.84 3.85
#